data_AF-A0A1H3MIP1-F1
#
_entry.id   AF-A0A1H3MIP1-F1
#
_cell.length_a   1.000
_cell.length_b   1.000
_cell.length_c   1.000
_cell.angle_alpha   90.00
_cell.angle_beta   90.00
_cell.angle_gamma   90.00
#
_symmetry.space_group_name_H-M   'P 1'
#
loop_
_entity.id
_entity.type
_entity.pdbx_description
1 polymer ?
#
loop_
_entity_poly.entity_id
_entity_poly.type
_entity_poly.pdbx_seq_one_letter_code
_entity_poly.pdbx_strand_id
1 'polypeptide(L)'
;MSHLVTITSKFYDKSGHRLINLNVKSRYQGSTRDNLQKTDESGLFVFQASSNRTIEILAKPPNTSDYTVFKTINSSIASSVSNPIKVQLPKTLEEYQQGNVKKPENGLVSTLFKIVDSTGKVMVNFPLQSRPKGGKGYERSTNEKGTVEVQSSPNRDIEILVLTSNDQFVQKSALNSGNGSQQPILIKLDEPYANFKSTSTITLLDRDGSDYVVEKTNVEMLILDSGEQKVFSISNGKIPLRSMVGQRLQFTVLKPDGTALKSVLYMAKRVKESPVKLHLDVDVTNGTTAQNEPKISKPIKENVKCKTCGKSIDIDIDIDFIKDIAPQAKENFQNALLLLPTFMRKYEVNSCRDLVNILAQGQIETENFTKLREGLNYTKKTFKLPERIYSISPTAINAGFERRGMGKYTRQQKLDYIWDNLAGNDAAYGFHLYGNEKYPNRDYRGRGLLHMTHFSGYKDCAKSTGLDIVNKPTLLETNYNIAIETGVWFWKNKKNGEILILAASESIKINSDSITTSITHLVNGGEMKLAERKVAKKNIARKFISKNGTCK
;
A
#
# COMPACT_ATOMS: atom_id res chain seq x y z
N MET A 1 -12.89 12.97 -19.10
CA MET A 1 -11.57 12.55 -18.58
C MET A 1 -10.61 12.50 -19.75
N SER A 2 -9.49 13.22 -19.72
CA SER A 2 -8.49 13.13 -20.79
C SER A 2 -7.87 11.74 -20.78
N HIS A 3 -7.91 11.02 -21.90
CA HIS A 3 -7.18 9.76 -22.04
C HIS A 3 -5.69 10.08 -21.96
N LEU A 4 -5.03 9.58 -20.92
CA LEU A 4 -3.58 9.68 -20.77
C LEU A 4 -2.93 8.50 -21.48
N VAL A 5 -1.83 8.78 -22.17
CA VAL A 5 -0.99 7.83 -22.88
C VAL A 5 0.42 7.86 -22.30
N THR A 6 1.04 6.70 -22.21
CA THR A 6 2.42 6.57 -21.73
C THR A 6 3.38 6.77 -22.89
N ILE A 7 4.28 7.72 -22.75
CA ILE A 7 5.35 7.98 -23.70
C ILE A 7 6.66 7.43 -23.14
N THR A 8 7.33 6.60 -23.92
CA THR A 8 8.65 6.05 -23.61
C THR A 8 9.65 6.51 -24.65
N SER A 9 10.65 7.26 -24.21
CA SER A 9 11.76 7.72 -25.05
C SER A 9 13.09 7.16 -24.54
N LYS A 10 14.07 7.00 -25.43
CA LYS A 10 15.43 6.56 -25.08
C LYS A 10 16.45 7.54 -25.63
N PHE A 11 17.38 7.96 -24.77
CA PHE A 11 18.38 8.95 -25.11
C PHE A 11 19.70 8.32 -25.52
N TYR A 12 20.29 8.88 -26.57
CA TYR A 12 21.58 8.49 -27.11
C TYR A 12 22.42 9.72 -27.39
N ASP A 13 23.73 9.61 -27.17
CA ASP A 13 24.70 10.61 -27.62
C ASP A 13 25.00 10.43 -29.10
N LYS A 14 25.76 11.37 -29.70
CA LYS A 14 26.10 11.35 -31.13
C LYS A 14 26.69 10.02 -31.63
N SER A 15 27.45 9.29 -30.79
CA SER A 15 28.07 8.01 -31.15
C SER A 15 27.09 6.83 -31.14
N GLY A 16 25.87 7.05 -30.62
CA GLY A 16 24.90 6.00 -30.38
C GLY A 16 25.06 5.35 -29.00
N HIS A 17 25.94 5.89 -28.14
CA HIS A 17 26.04 5.47 -26.75
C HIS A 17 24.79 5.92 -25.99
N ARG A 18 24.26 5.03 -25.16
CA ARG A 18 23.04 5.30 -24.40
C ARG A 18 23.33 6.23 -23.24
N LEU A 19 22.52 7.26 -23.08
CA LEU A 19 22.70 8.26 -22.03
C LEU A 19 21.89 7.90 -20.79
N ILE A 20 22.58 7.45 -19.73
CA ILE A 20 22.00 7.14 -18.42
C ILE A 20 22.16 8.33 -17.46
N ASN A 21 21.25 8.47 -16.50
CA ASN A 21 21.28 9.54 -15.49
C ASN A 21 21.35 10.97 -16.08
N LEU A 22 20.89 11.15 -17.33
CA LEU A 22 20.82 12.42 -18.03
C LEU A 22 19.60 13.19 -17.53
N ASN A 23 19.78 14.45 -17.14
CA ASN A 23 18.66 15.33 -16.78
C ASN A 23 17.76 15.57 -18.00
N VAL A 24 16.51 15.15 -17.92
CA VAL A 24 15.54 15.22 -19.03
C VAL A 24 14.20 15.73 -18.54
N LYS A 25 13.43 16.33 -19.43
CA LYS A 25 12.06 16.72 -19.13
C LYS A 25 11.17 16.66 -20.35
N SER A 26 9.86 16.61 -20.14
CA SER A 26 8.87 16.82 -21.19
C SER A 26 7.90 17.94 -20.82
N ARG A 27 7.36 18.60 -21.84
CA ARG A 27 6.29 19.59 -21.68
C ARG A 27 5.41 19.65 -22.91
N TYR A 28 4.17 20.11 -22.77
CA TYR A 28 3.38 20.46 -23.95
C TYR A 28 3.98 21.69 -24.62
N GLN A 29 3.95 21.73 -25.95
CA GLN A 29 4.43 22.88 -26.70
C GLN A 29 3.70 24.16 -26.23
N GLY A 30 4.48 25.20 -25.87
CA GLY A 30 3.97 26.46 -25.31
C GLY A 30 3.56 26.43 -23.83
N SER A 31 3.74 25.31 -23.12
CA SER A 31 3.46 25.21 -21.68
C SER A 31 4.69 25.51 -20.81
N THR A 32 4.46 26.04 -19.62
CA THR A 32 5.46 26.21 -18.56
C THR A 32 5.50 25.05 -17.57
N ARG A 33 4.59 24.07 -17.69
CA ARG A 33 4.53 22.89 -16.82
C ARG A 33 5.35 21.74 -17.41
N ASP A 34 6.35 21.30 -16.65
CA ASP A 34 7.31 20.31 -17.08
C ASP A 34 7.24 19.02 -16.24
N ASN A 35 7.52 17.88 -16.85
CA ASN A 35 7.78 16.61 -16.16
C ASN A 35 9.30 16.38 -16.12
N LEU A 36 9.93 16.67 -14.98
CA LEU A 36 11.37 16.61 -14.80
C LEU A 36 11.81 15.24 -14.24
N GLN A 37 12.73 14.56 -14.91
CA GLN A 37 13.30 13.29 -14.48
C GLN A 37 14.76 13.16 -14.91
N LYS A 38 15.38 12.04 -14.54
CA LYS A 38 16.63 11.60 -15.18
C LYS A 38 16.37 10.34 -15.98
N THR A 39 17.14 10.13 -17.04
CA THR A 39 17.10 8.85 -17.74
C THR A 39 17.54 7.72 -16.82
N ASP A 40 16.87 6.57 -16.93
CA ASP A 40 17.19 5.40 -16.11
C ASP A 40 18.50 4.73 -16.57
N GLU A 41 18.85 3.61 -15.93
CA GLU A 41 20.03 2.83 -16.31
C GLU A 41 19.91 2.25 -17.72
N SER A 42 18.71 2.12 -18.29
CA SER A 42 18.46 1.79 -19.68
C SER A 42 18.33 3.04 -20.57
N GLY A 43 18.74 4.22 -20.12
CA GLY A 43 18.65 5.47 -20.87
C GLY A 43 17.22 5.89 -21.24
N LEU A 44 16.21 5.29 -20.61
CA LEU A 44 14.79 5.56 -20.87
C LEU A 44 14.31 6.74 -20.05
N PHE A 45 13.39 7.48 -20.65
CA PHE A 45 12.60 8.53 -20.02
C PHE A 45 11.12 8.24 -20.32
N VAL A 46 10.36 7.98 -19.26
CA VAL A 46 8.97 7.53 -19.33
C VAL A 46 8.06 8.52 -18.62
N PHE A 47 7.02 8.99 -19.29
CA PHE A 47 6.07 9.95 -18.72
C PHE A 47 4.67 9.79 -19.31
N GLN A 48 3.65 10.30 -18.59
CA GLN A 48 2.27 10.33 -19.04
C GLN A 48 1.94 11.67 -19.72
N ALA A 49 1.11 11.63 -20.77
CA ALA A 49 0.60 12.82 -21.44
C ALA A 49 -0.82 12.61 -21.96
N SER A 50 -1.61 13.67 -22.14
CA SER A 50 -2.92 13.60 -22.78
C SER A 50 -2.78 13.25 -24.26
N SER A 51 -3.68 12.41 -24.78
CA SER A 51 -3.71 11.99 -26.19
C SER A 51 -3.85 13.18 -27.16
N ASN A 52 -3.27 13.04 -28.36
CA ASN A 52 -3.33 14.02 -29.46
C ASN A 52 -2.78 15.42 -29.11
N ARG A 53 -1.68 15.48 -28.36
CA ARG A 53 -1.00 16.73 -27.96
C ARG A 53 0.43 16.77 -28.48
N THR A 54 0.88 17.96 -28.87
CA THR A 54 2.29 18.18 -29.22
C THR A 54 3.13 18.30 -27.94
N ILE A 55 4.16 17.48 -27.83
CA ILE A 55 5.07 17.39 -26.69
C ILE A 55 6.49 17.68 -27.15
N GLU A 56 7.17 18.53 -26.40
CA GLU A 56 8.60 18.76 -26.49
C GLU A 56 9.32 17.87 -25.46
N ILE A 57 10.33 17.13 -25.92
CA ILE A 57 11.24 16.34 -25.10
C ILE A 57 12.57 17.08 -25.06
N LEU A 58 12.99 17.43 -23.85
CA LEU A 58 14.16 18.24 -23.56
C LEU A 58 15.18 17.46 -22.76
N ALA A 59 16.45 17.79 -22.92
CA ALA A 59 17.52 17.33 -22.04
C ALA A 59 18.44 18.47 -21.65
N LYS A 60 19.11 18.30 -20.53
CA LYS A 60 20.21 19.15 -20.05
C LYS A 60 21.46 18.28 -19.98
N PRO A 61 22.26 18.24 -21.06
CA PRO A 61 23.54 17.53 -21.08
C PRO A 61 24.51 18.07 -20.03
N PRO A 62 25.59 17.33 -19.69
CA PRO A 62 26.63 17.83 -18.81
C PRO A 62 27.18 19.18 -19.28
N ASN A 63 27.49 20.06 -18.33
CA ASN A 63 28.11 21.37 -18.57
C ASN A 63 27.30 22.34 -19.45
N THR A 64 26.00 22.13 -19.65
CA THR A 64 25.11 23.16 -20.23
C THR A 64 24.34 23.90 -19.13
N SER A 65 24.02 25.17 -19.35
CA SER A 65 23.23 25.99 -18.42
C SER A 65 21.75 25.61 -18.44
N ASP A 66 21.21 25.31 -19.63
CA ASP A 66 19.78 25.21 -19.88
C ASP A 66 19.35 23.87 -20.49
N TYR A 67 18.05 23.58 -20.39
CA TYR A 67 17.41 22.48 -21.10
C TYR A 67 17.16 22.86 -22.55
N THR A 68 17.53 21.99 -23.48
CA THR A 68 17.30 22.17 -24.92
C THR A 68 16.30 21.15 -25.42
N VAL A 69 15.39 21.55 -26.33
CA VAL A 69 14.47 20.63 -27.00
C VAL A 69 15.26 19.78 -28.00
N PHE A 70 15.24 18.45 -27.81
CA PHE A 70 15.89 17.51 -28.72
C PHE A 70 14.91 16.74 -29.60
N LYS A 71 13.64 16.67 -29.22
CA LYS A 71 12.61 16.03 -30.04
C LYS A 71 11.24 16.60 -29.76
N THR A 72 10.44 16.77 -30.81
CA THR A 72 9.03 17.13 -30.71
C THR A 72 8.20 16.00 -31.29
N ILE A 73 7.16 15.56 -30.58
CA ILE A 73 6.29 14.44 -30.96
C ILE A 73 4.83 14.82 -30.80
N ASN A 74 3.93 14.10 -31.48
CA ASN A 74 2.53 14.03 -31.08
C ASN A 74 2.35 12.86 -30.12
N SER A 75 1.59 13.05 -29.03
CA SER A 75 1.33 12.01 -28.04
C SER A 75 0.53 10.82 -28.58
N SER A 76 -0.06 10.91 -29.78
CA SER A 76 -0.65 9.76 -30.49
C SER A 76 0.38 8.72 -30.97
N ILE A 77 1.68 9.00 -30.85
CA ILE A 77 2.74 8.10 -31.27
C ILE A 77 2.79 6.84 -30.40
N ALA A 78 2.89 5.67 -31.03
CA ALA A 78 3.11 4.42 -30.33
C ALA A 78 4.54 4.37 -29.76
N SER A 79 4.68 4.08 -28.48
CA SER A 79 5.98 3.88 -27.84
C SER A 79 5.89 2.87 -26.71
N SER A 80 6.97 2.11 -26.51
CA SER A 80 7.08 1.11 -25.44
C SER A 80 8.54 0.97 -25.01
N VAL A 81 8.80 0.18 -23.98
CA VAL A 81 10.16 -0.17 -23.56
C VAL A 81 10.92 -0.93 -24.67
N SER A 82 10.22 -1.81 -25.40
CA SER A 82 10.79 -2.58 -26.52
C SER A 82 10.96 -1.74 -27.79
N ASN A 83 10.14 -0.70 -27.99
CA ASN A 83 10.23 0.21 -29.12
C ASN A 83 10.12 1.68 -28.65
N PRO A 84 11.18 2.24 -28.04
CA PRO A 84 11.15 3.58 -27.49
C PRO A 84 11.35 4.65 -28.57
N ILE A 85 10.82 5.84 -28.33
CA ILE A 85 11.11 7.02 -29.16
C ILE A 85 12.59 7.37 -29.00
N LYS A 86 13.37 7.17 -30.06
CA LYS A 86 14.80 7.50 -30.05
C LYS A 86 15.00 9.02 -30.00
N VAL A 87 15.73 9.51 -29.01
CA VAL A 87 16.15 10.91 -28.87
C VAL A 87 17.67 10.95 -28.96
N GLN A 88 18.19 11.64 -29.98
CA GLN A 88 19.61 11.65 -30.34
C GLN A 88 20.18 13.03 -30.04
N LEU A 89 21.20 13.11 -29.21
CA LEU A 89 21.93 14.34 -28.94
C LEU A 89 22.97 14.63 -30.04
N PRO A 90 23.25 15.90 -30.36
CA PRO A 90 24.15 16.31 -31.43
C PRO A 90 25.64 16.16 -31.10
N LYS A 91 25.98 15.94 -29.83
CA LYS A 91 27.37 15.73 -29.35
C LYS A 91 27.46 14.42 -28.55
N THR A 92 28.64 13.83 -28.52
CA THR A 92 29.02 12.72 -27.63
C THR A 92 29.02 13.18 -26.18
N LEU A 93 28.95 12.23 -25.24
CA LEU A 93 29.06 12.56 -23.83
C LEU A 93 30.41 13.21 -23.51
N GLU A 94 31.50 12.75 -24.14
CA GLU A 94 32.81 13.39 -23.98
C GLU A 94 32.80 14.83 -24.49
N GLU A 95 32.22 15.12 -25.65
CA GLU A 95 32.12 16.48 -26.20
C GLU A 95 31.29 17.42 -25.30
N TYR A 96 30.24 16.93 -24.62
CA TYR A 96 29.49 17.72 -23.63
C TYR A 96 30.29 17.95 -22.35
N GLN A 97 31.01 16.93 -21.88
CA GLN A 97 31.92 17.07 -20.75
C GLN A 97 33.08 18.03 -21.09
N GLN A 98 33.49 18.08 -22.37
CA GLN A 98 34.50 19.00 -22.88
C GLN A 98 34.00 20.43 -23.14
N GLY A 99 32.67 20.68 -23.10
CA GLY A 99 32.06 22.00 -23.31
C GLY A 99 32.32 23.03 -22.21
N ASN A 100 32.90 22.60 -21.09
CA ASN A 100 33.67 23.43 -20.17
C ASN A 100 34.98 22.70 -19.83
N VAL A 101 35.74 22.32 -20.87
CA VAL A 101 37.19 22.33 -20.75
C VAL A 101 37.57 23.79 -20.56
N LYS A 102 37.51 24.24 -19.30
CA LYS A 102 38.74 24.81 -18.77
C LYS A 102 39.83 23.83 -19.21
N LYS A 103 40.77 24.31 -20.04
CA LYS A 103 42.10 23.67 -20.17
C LYS A 103 42.48 23.13 -18.80
N PRO A 104 43.19 22.00 -18.68
CA PRO A 104 43.64 21.51 -17.38
C PRO A 104 44.38 22.65 -16.66
N GLU A 105 43.67 23.35 -15.79
CA GLU A 105 44.22 24.47 -15.01
C GLU A 105 44.93 23.94 -13.78
N ASN A 106 44.78 22.64 -13.49
CA ASN A 106 45.43 22.00 -12.37
C ASN A 106 46.25 20.84 -12.91
N GLY A 107 47.57 20.97 -12.94
CA GLY A 107 48.50 19.91 -13.34
C GLY A 107 48.43 18.71 -12.40
N LEU A 108 47.38 17.90 -12.45
CA LEU A 108 47.21 16.64 -11.73
C LEU A 108 47.58 15.46 -12.64
N VAL A 109 48.04 14.37 -12.06
CA VAL A 109 48.44 13.12 -12.73
C VAL A 109 47.58 11.95 -12.20
N SER A 110 47.37 10.94 -13.05
CA SER A 110 46.59 9.74 -12.71
C SER A 110 47.48 8.54 -12.45
N THR A 111 47.24 7.83 -11.34
CA THR A 111 47.90 6.57 -11.02
C THR A 111 46.86 5.46 -10.91
N LEU A 112 47.06 4.36 -11.64
CA LEU A 112 46.18 3.20 -11.62
C LEU A 112 46.69 2.14 -10.64
N PHE A 113 45.78 1.53 -9.90
CA PHE A 113 46.05 0.41 -9.01
C PHE A 113 45.17 -0.77 -9.36
N LYS A 114 45.69 -1.99 -9.25
CA LYS A 114 44.93 -3.23 -9.39
C LYS A 114 44.94 -3.99 -8.06
N ILE A 115 43.76 -4.33 -7.55
CA ILE A 115 43.63 -4.99 -6.25
C ILE A 115 43.30 -6.47 -6.45
N VAL A 116 44.06 -7.34 -5.79
CA VAL A 116 43.84 -8.80 -5.76
C VAL A 116 43.90 -9.31 -4.32
N ASP A 117 43.19 -10.39 -4.01
CA ASP A 117 43.27 -11.02 -2.68
C ASP A 117 44.58 -11.80 -2.46
N SER A 118 44.74 -12.42 -1.29
CA SER A 118 45.94 -13.20 -0.96
C SER A 118 46.19 -14.41 -1.88
N THR A 119 45.17 -14.87 -2.61
CA THR A 119 45.24 -15.97 -3.59
C THR A 119 45.43 -15.48 -5.02
N GLY A 120 45.36 -14.16 -5.25
CA GLY A 120 45.45 -13.55 -6.58
C GLY A 120 44.10 -13.32 -7.26
N LYS A 121 42.97 -13.58 -6.58
CA LYS A 121 41.63 -13.30 -7.11
C LYS A 121 41.42 -11.79 -7.26
N VAL A 122 40.91 -11.37 -8.41
CA VAL A 122 40.59 -9.97 -8.69
C VAL A 122 39.48 -9.46 -7.77
N MET A 123 39.74 -8.34 -7.09
CA MET A 123 38.80 -7.74 -6.14
C MET A 123 37.94 -6.70 -6.86
N VAL A 124 36.73 -7.10 -7.28
CA VAL A 124 35.78 -6.26 -8.03
C VAL A 124 34.89 -5.46 -7.09
N ASN A 125 34.61 -4.19 -7.41
CA ASN A 125 33.83 -3.25 -6.59
C ASN A 125 34.30 -3.15 -5.14
N PHE A 126 35.58 -3.41 -4.90
CA PHE A 126 36.14 -3.54 -3.57
C PHE A 126 36.49 -2.16 -3.00
N PRO A 127 36.06 -1.83 -1.78
CA PRO A 127 36.27 -0.54 -1.13
C PRO A 127 37.72 -0.35 -0.73
N LEU A 128 38.24 0.85 -0.97
CA LEU A 128 39.56 1.30 -0.55
C LEU A 128 39.52 2.79 -0.25
N GLN A 129 40.58 3.31 0.37
CA GLN A 129 40.80 4.74 0.52
C GLN A 129 42.12 5.13 -0.15
N SER A 130 42.11 6.29 -0.79
CA SER A 130 43.35 6.97 -1.19
C SER A 130 43.52 8.22 -0.34
N ARG A 131 44.75 8.60 -0.01
CA ARG A 131 45.04 9.90 0.60
C ARG A 131 46.43 10.40 0.23
N PRO A 132 46.68 11.71 0.28
CA PRO A 132 48.04 12.20 0.47
C PRO A 132 48.61 11.59 1.75
N LYS A 133 49.91 11.32 1.77
CA LYS A 133 50.61 10.76 2.95
C LYS A 133 50.24 11.53 4.23
N GLY A 134 49.70 10.82 5.23
CA GLY A 134 49.24 11.42 6.51
C GLY A 134 48.03 12.37 6.42
N GLY A 135 47.39 12.49 5.25
CA GLY A 135 46.25 13.38 5.02
C GLY A 135 44.88 12.73 5.22
N LYS A 136 43.82 13.43 4.79
CA LYS A 136 42.44 12.90 4.83
C LYS A 136 42.23 11.81 3.77
N GLY A 137 41.61 10.70 4.19
CA GLY A 137 41.15 9.61 3.33
C GLY A 137 39.99 9.99 2.42
N TYR A 138 40.07 9.57 1.16
CA TYR A 138 38.99 9.62 0.17
C TYR A 138 38.58 8.20 -0.21
N GLU A 139 37.31 7.85 0.01
CA GLU A 139 36.78 6.54 -0.35
C GLU A 139 36.72 6.34 -1.86
N ARG A 140 37.06 5.13 -2.29
CA ARG A 140 37.03 4.67 -3.67
C ARG A 140 36.58 3.21 -3.73
N SER A 141 36.31 2.74 -4.94
CA SER A 141 36.06 1.33 -5.20
C SER A 141 36.71 0.91 -6.51
N THR A 142 37.13 -0.34 -6.61
CA THR A 142 37.63 -0.89 -7.86
C THR A 142 36.50 -1.09 -8.88
N ASN A 143 36.82 -1.09 -10.16
CA ASN A 143 35.88 -1.44 -11.23
C ASN A 143 35.81 -2.96 -11.48
N GLU A 144 35.13 -3.38 -12.55
CA GLU A 144 34.97 -4.78 -12.98
C GLU A 144 36.30 -5.51 -13.28
N LYS A 145 37.39 -4.77 -13.55
CA LYS A 145 38.74 -5.31 -13.74
C LYS A 145 39.57 -5.34 -12.46
N GLY A 146 38.97 -4.98 -11.32
CA GLY A 146 39.64 -4.81 -10.03
C GLY A 146 40.61 -3.63 -10.01
N THR A 147 40.39 -2.62 -10.84
CA THR A 147 41.27 -1.45 -10.96
C THR A 147 40.64 -0.18 -10.43
N VAL A 148 41.45 0.73 -9.89
CA VAL A 148 41.03 2.04 -9.39
C VAL A 148 42.00 3.12 -9.85
N GLU A 149 41.47 4.27 -10.25
CA GLU A 149 42.24 5.45 -10.62
C GLU A 149 42.31 6.46 -9.47
N VAL A 150 43.51 6.95 -9.19
CA VAL A 150 43.77 7.99 -8.19
C VAL A 150 44.43 9.17 -8.86
N GLN A 151 43.77 10.33 -8.80
CA GLN A 151 44.29 11.60 -9.29
C GLN A 151 44.95 12.37 -8.14
N SER A 152 46.14 12.91 -8.38
CA SER A 152 46.90 13.73 -7.42
C SER A 152 47.78 14.74 -8.12
N SER A 153 48.30 15.75 -7.42
CA SER A 153 49.38 16.58 -7.96
C SER A 153 50.59 15.71 -8.34
N PRO A 154 51.43 16.14 -9.30
CA PRO A 154 52.59 15.40 -9.72
C PRO A 154 53.58 15.34 -8.56
N ASN A 155 54.35 14.28 -8.51
CA ASN A 155 55.33 14.04 -7.46
C ASN A 155 54.74 14.06 -6.02
N ARG A 156 53.45 13.77 -5.86
CA ARG A 156 52.79 13.72 -4.55
C ARG A 156 52.89 12.33 -3.94
N ASP A 157 53.29 12.25 -2.67
CA ASP A 157 53.20 11.01 -1.90
C ASP A 157 51.74 10.66 -1.60
N ILE A 158 51.33 9.49 -2.09
CA ILE A 158 49.98 8.94 -1.97
C ILE A 158 50.02 7.61 -1.21
N GLU A 159 49.04 7.41 -0.35
CA GLU A 159 48.81 6.17 0.39
C GLU A 159 47.49 5.54 -0.08
N ILE A 160 47.54 4.22 -0.31
CA ILE A 160 46.36 3.39 -0.55
C ILE A 160 46.13 2.51 0.66
N LEU A 161 44.94 2.65 1.24
CA LEU A 161 44.47 1.86 2.35
C LEU A 161 43.36 0.94 1.85
N VAL A 162 43.42 -0.34 2.20
CA VAL A 162 42.42 -1.33 1.80
C VAL A 162 41.64 -1.77 3.03
N LEU A 163 40.38 -2.13 2.83
CA LEU A 163 39.56 -2.72 3.89
C LEU A 163 40.13 -4.09 4.29
N THR A 164 40.11 -4.41 5.59
CA THR A 164 40.44 -5.74 6.15
C THR A 164 39.18 -6.47 6.64
N SER A 165 39.24 -7.77 6.91
CA SER A 165 38.10 -8.51 7.47
C SER A 165 37.69 -8.03 8.87
N ASN A 166 38.51 -7.25 9.55
CA ASN A 166 38.19 -6.62 10.84
C ASN A 166 37.47 -5.27 10.70
N ASP A 167 37.04 -4.93 9.48
CA ASP A 167 36.37 -3.67 9.14
C ASP A 167 37.23 -2.42 9.37
N GLN A 168 38.54 -2.51 9.12
CA GLN A 168 39.48 -1.40 9.25
C GLN A 168 40.18 -1.14 7.92
N PHE A 169 40.48 0.13 7.63
CA PHE A 169 41.31 0.50 6.50
C PHE A 169 42.78 0.48 6.93
N VAL A 170 43.59 -0.38 6.30
CA VAL A 170 45.02 -0.52 6.59
C VAL A 170 45.82 -0.14 5.35
N GLN A 171 46.87 0.66 5.53
CA GLN A 171 47.76 1.04 4.46
C GLN A 171 48.46 -0.19 3.85
N LYS A 172 48.36 -0.32 2.53
CA LYS A 172 49.05 -1.37 1.76
C LYS A 172 50.07 -0.86 0.78
N SER A 173 49.91 0.37 0.32
CA SER A 173 50.85 1.00 -0.58
C SER A 173 51.05 2.43 -0.16
N ALA A 174 52.30 2.89 -0.21
CA ALA A 174 52.67 4.29 -0.12
C ALA A 174 53.70 4.53 -1.22
N LEU A 175 53.42 5.47 -2.13
CA LEU A 175 54.29 5.75 -3.27
C LEU A 175 54.19 7.19 -3.70
N ASN A 176 55.15 7.63 -4.49
CA ASN A 176 55.15 8.93 -5.10
C ASN A 176 54.48 8.85 -6.49
N SER A 177 53.49 9.71 -6.73
CA SER A 177 52.69 9.69 -7.97
C SER A 177 53.48 10.08 -9.24
N GLY A 178 54.66 10.69 -9.11
CA GLY A 178 55.50 11.05 -10.27
C GLY A 178 54.72 11.86 -11.32
N ASN A 179 54.79 11.42 -12.58
CA ASN A 179 54.00 11.94 -13.69
C ASN A 179 52.72 11.12 -13.97
N GLY A 180 52.32 10.27 -13.03
CA GLY A 180 51.25 9.27 -13.19
C GLY A 180 51.75 7.95 -13.76
N SER A 181 50.85 6.97 -13.85
CA SER A 181 51.11 5.65 -14.45
C SER A 181 49.88 5.13 -15.18
N GLN A 182 50.07 4.72 -16.44
CA GLN A 182 49.08 4.00 -17.23
C GLN A 182 49.07 2.49 -16.94
N GLN A 183 50.16 1.93 -16.41
CA GLN A 183 50.22 0.54 -15.99
C GLN A 183 49.72 0.39 -14.55
N PRO A 184 48.73 -0.48 -14.28
CA PRO A 184 48.19 -0.65 -12.93
C PRO A 184 49.23 -1.23 -11.96
N ILE A 185 49.45 -0.54 -10.86
CA ILE A 185 50.29 -1.00 -9.75
C ILE A 185 49.51 -2.05 -8.96
N LEU A 186 50.06 -3.26 -8.85
CA LEU A 186 49.40 -4.38 -8.17
C LEU A 186 49.48 -4.23 -6.65
N ILE A 187 48.35 -4.31 -5.98
CA ILE A 187 48.23 -4.39 -4.53
C ILE A 187 47.58 -5.73 -4.18
N LYS A 188 48.28 -6.53 -3.39
CA LYS A 188 47.82 -7.83 -2.89
C LYS A 188 47.34 -7.69 -1.44
N LEU A 189 46.13 -8.16 -1.15
CA LEU A 189 45.60 -8.22 0.22
C LEU A 189 46.25 -9.37 1.00
N ASP A 190 46.24 -9.28 2.34
CA ASP A 190 46.78 -10.35 3.22
C ASP A 190 45.80 -11.52 3.38
N GLU A 191 44.53 -11.28 3.13
CA GLU A 191 43.44 -12.21 3.39
C GLU A 191 42.76 -12.62 2.08
N PRO A 192 42.22 -13.86 1.99
CA PRO A 192 41.42 -14.28 0.85
C PRO A 192 40.06 -13.57 0.84
N TYR A 193 39.48 -13.40 -0.36
CA TYR A 193 38.18 -12.74 -0.50
C TYR A 193 37.07 -13.36 0.36
N ALA A 194 37.15 -14.67 0.61
CA ALA A 194 36.21 -15.42 1.44
C ALA A 194 36.06 -14.90 2.88
N ASN A 195 37.03 -14.13 3.39
CA ASN A 195 36.98 -13.53 4.72
C ASN A 195 36.18 -12.22 4.79
N PHE A 196 35.92 -11.58 3.64
CA PHE A 196 35.22 -10.28 3.57
C PHE A 196 33.70 -10.44 3.55
N LYS A 197 33.18 -11.13 4.56
CA LYS A 197 31.74 -11.36 4.76
C LYS A 197 31.12 -10.15 5.43
N SER A 198 30.28 -9.42 4.71
CA SER A 198 29.53 -8.30 5.25
C SER A 198 28.26 -8.76 5.97
N THR A 199 27.99 -8.14 7.12
CA THR A 199 26.73 -8.24 7.84
C THR A 199 26.02 -6.89 7.86
N SER A 200 24.72 -6.89 7.56
CA SER A 200 23.86 -5.71 7.65
C SER A 200 22.44 -6.11 8.07
N THR A 201 21.57 -5.11 8.24
CA THR A 201 20.13 -5.29 8.33
C THR A 201 19.46 -4.43 7.27
N ILE A 202 18.59 -5.03 6.46
CA ILE A 202 17.70 -4.27 5.61
C ILE A 202 16.47 -3.92 6.42
N THR A 203 16.10 -2.65 6.45
CA THR A 203 14.84 -2.13 6.98
C THR A 203 13.96 -1.69 5.81
N LEU A 204 12.77 -2.26 5.70
CA LEU A 204 11.75 -1.75 4.80
C LEU A 204 11.15 -0.47 5.40
N LEU A 205 11.07 0.57 4.60
CA LEU A 205 10.37 1.83 4.90
C LEU A 205 9.30 2.05 3.85
N ASP A 206 8.20 2.69 4.22
CA ASP A 206 7.17 3.07 3.26
C ASP A 206 7.61 4.26 2.39
N ARG A 207 6.71 4.68 1.49
CA ARG A 207 6.95 5.81 0.57
C ARG A 207 7.30 7.11 1.30
N ASP A 208 6.73 7.30 2.49
CA ASP A 208 6.88 8.53 3.27
C ASP A 208 8.02 8.41 4.30
N GLY A 209 8.72 7.27 4.33
CA GLY A 209 9.88 7.01 5.17
C GLY A 209 9.55 6.46 6.55
N SER A 210 8.29 6.11 6.80
CA SER A 210 7.84 5.46 8.04
C SER A 210 8.22 3.97 8.06
N ASP A 211 8.36 3.41 9.25
CA ASP A 211 8.69 2.00 9.42
C ASP A 211 7.61 1.09 8.81
N TYR A 212 8.06 0.06 8.11
CA TYR A 212 7.19 -0.96 7.55
C TYR A 212 6.56 -1.84 8.64
N VAL A 213 5.23 -1.92 8.64
CA VAL A 213 4.44 -2.57 9.71
C VAL A 213 3.60 -3.77 9.24
N VAL A 214 3.81 -4.27 8.02
CA VAL A 214 3.05 -5.42 7.49
C VAL A 214 3.69 -6.75 7.88
N GLU A 215 2.84 -7.69 8.33
CA GLU A 215 3.26 -9.06 8.60
C GLU A 215 3.37 -9.88 7.30
N LYS A 216 4.46 -10.66 7.17
CA LYS A 216 4.72 -11.65 6.10
C LYS A 216 4.83 -11.07 4.68
N THR A 217 5.93 -10.36 4.46
CA THR A 217 6.35 -9.79 3.16
C THR A 217 7.44 -10.63 2.54
N ASN A 218 7.29 -10.97 1.27
CA ASN A 218 8.34 -11.64 0.53
C ASN A 218 9.27 -10.59 -0.09
N VAL A 219 10.56 -10.73 0.17
CA VAL A 219 11.61 -9.94 -0.46
C VAL A 219 12.52 -10.91 -1.22
N GLU A 220 12.55 -10.76 -2.53
CA GLU A 220 13.48 -11.47 -3.39
C GLU A 220 14.82 -10.75 -3.38
N MET A 221 15.88 -11.51 -3.25
CA MET A 221 17.26 -11.09 -3.41
C MET A 221 17.85 -11.85 -4.58
N LEU A 222 18.26 -11.12 -5.62
CA LEU A 222 19.00 -11.65 -6.75
C LEU A 222 20.48 -11.31 -6.59
N ILE A 223 21.34 -12.31 -6.61
CA ILE A 223 22.79 -12.12 -6.71
C ILE A 223 23.11 -11.89 -8.18
N LEU A 224 23.45 -10.66 -8.56
CA LEU A 224 23.55 -10.29 -9.97
C LEU A 224 24.66 -11.02 -10.73
N ASP A 225 25.73 -11.40 -10.04
CA ASP A 225 26.88 -12.04 -10.67
C ASP A 225 26.64 -13.53 -10.94
N SER A 226 25.81 -14.22 -10.15
CA SER A 226 25.51 -15.66 -10.32
C SER A 226 24.11 -15.93 -10.87
N GLY A 227 23.19 -14.96 -10.79
CA GLY A 227 21.77 -15.15 -11.09
C GLY A 227 21.01 -15.89 -9.99
N GLU A 228 21.66 -16.26 -8.89
CA GLU A 228 21.03 -16.99 -7.79
C GLU A 228 20.00 -16.12 -7.07
N GLN A 229 18.82 -16.69 -6.83
CA GLN A 229 17.72 -16.01 -6.17
C GLN A 229 17.46 -16.61 -4.79
N LYS A 230 17.19 -15.73 -3.84
CA LYS A 230 16.76 -16.10 -2.48
C LYS A 230 15.56 -15.28 -2.09
N VAL A 231 14.56 -15.93 -1.50
CA VAL A 231 13.35 -15.26 -1.01
C VAL A 231 13.38 -15.23 0.51
N PHE A 232 13.14 -14.05 1.08
CA PHE A 232 12.97 -13.84 2.51
C PHE A 232 11.50 -13.55 2.79
N SER A 233 10.87 -14.28 3.71
CA SER A 233 9.55 -13.93 4.25
C SER A 233 9.72 -13.26 5.60
N ILE A 234 9.36 -11.97 5.72
CA ILE A 234 9.60 -11.17 6.93
C ILE A 234 8.33 -10.54 7.50
N SER A 235 8.28 -10.37 8.82
CA SER A 235 7.10 -9.82 9.51
C SER A 235 7.36 -8.55 10.32
N ASN A 236 8.62 -8.16 10.50
CA ASN A 236 9.02 -6.99 11.29
C ASN A 236 9.72 -5.91 10.44
N GLY A 237 9.58 -6.00 9.11
CA GLY A 237 10.25 -5.11 8.17
C GLY A 237 11.78 -5.20 8.16
N LYS A 238 12.40 -6.15 8.89
CA LYS A 238 13.85 -6.26 9.04
C LYS A 238 14.38 -7.58 8.52
N ILE A 239 15.37 -7.54 7.62
CA ILE A 239 16.07 -8.72 7.08
C ILE A 239 17.52 -8.67 7.55
N PRO A 240 17.99 -9.63 8.36
CA PRO A 240 19.42 -9.80 8.58
C PRO A 240 20.07 -10.25 7.27
N LEU A 241 20.99 -9.44 6.76
CA LEU A 241 21.68 -9.68 5.50
C LEU A 241 23.11 -10.14 5.75
N ARG A 242 23.49 -11.24 5.08
CA ARG A 242 24.88 -11.68 4.94
C ARG A 242 25.23 -11.68 3.47
N SER A 243 26.28 -10.97 3.08
CA SER A 243 26.75 -10.84 1.71
C SER A 243 28.28 -10.75 1.68
N MET A 244 28.90 -10.75 0.50
CA MET A 244 30.32 -10.42 0.38
C MET A 244 30.51 -8.92 0.10
N VAL A 245 31.58 -8.32 0.63
CA VAL A 245 31.93 -6.93 0.28
C VAL A 245 32.13 -6.79 -1.24
N GLY A 246 31.55 -5.76 -1.84
CA GLY A 246 31.58 -5.52 -3.29
C GLY A 246 30.63 -6.40 -4.14
N GLN A 247 29.93 -7.35 -3.51
CA GLN A 247 28.94 -8.18 -4.21
C GLN A 247 27.69 -7.36 -4.57
N ARG A 248 27.26 -7.45 -5.82
CA ARG A 248 26.06 -6.75 -6.28
C ARG A 248 24.83 -7.62 -6.04
N LEU A 249 23.91 -7.09 -5.24
CA LEU A 249 22.62 -7.68 -4.92
C LEU A 249 21.52 -6.77 -5.45
N GLN A 250 20.41 -7.36 -5.89
CA GLN A 250 19.20 -6.65 -6.23
C GLN A 250 18.08 -7.16 -5.32
N PHE A 251 17.42 -6.24 -4.62
CA PHE A 251 16.28 -6.55 -3.77
C PHE A 251 14.98 -6.12 -4.44
N THR A 252 14.02 -7.03 -4.47
CA THR A 252 12.68 -6.79 -5.00
C THR A 252 11.67 -7.17 -3.94
N VAL A 253 10.90 -6.21 -3.47
CA VAL A 253 9.81 -6.48 -2.54
C VAL A 253 8.60 -6.93 -3.35
N LEU A 254 8.03 -8.08 -2.99
CA LEU A 254 6.82 -8.59 -3.60
C LEU A 254 5.60 -8.10 -2.81
N LYS A 255 4.59 -7.65 -3.53
CA LYS A 255 3.27 -7.40 -2.98
C LYS A 255 2.61 -8.73 -2.56
N PRO A 256 1.57 -8.68 -1.70
CA PRO A 256 0.81 -9.88 -1.32
C PRO A 256 0.22 -10.67 -2.49
N ASP A 257 -0.06 -10.03 -3.62
CA ASP A 257 -0.53 -10.67 -4.86
C ASP A 257 0.61 -11.32 -5.68
N GLY A 258 1.85 -11.26 -5.21
CA GLY A 258 3.04 -11.75 -5.88
C GLY A 258 3.66 -10.77 -6.89
N THR A 259 3.07 -9.60 -7.12
CA THR A 259 3.63 -8.62 -8.07
C THR A 259 4.84 -7.89 -7.47
N ALA A 260 5.88 -7.71 -8.29
CA ALA A 260 7.09 -7.02 -7.88
C ALA A 260 6.89 -5.50 -7.75
N LEU A 261 7.41 -4.91 -6.67
CA LEU A 261 7.69 -3.48 -6.58
C LEU A 261 9.00 -3.14 -7.30
N LYS A 262 9.31 -1.85 -7.41
CA LYS A 262 10.57 -1.37 -7.98
C LYS A 262 11.76 -1.95 -7.21
N SER A 263 12.67 -2.61 -7.93
CA SER A 263 13.86 -3.19 -7.33
C SER A 263 14.87 -2.14 -6.91
N VAL A 264 15.68 -2.48 -5.91
CA VAL A 264 16.76 -1.64 -5.38
C VAL A 264 18.08 -2.39 -5.46
N LEU A 265 19.09 -1.74 -6.03
CA LEU A 265 20.46 -2.26 -6.07
C LEU A 265 21.14 -2.02 -4.72
N TYR A 266 21.84 -3.04 -4.23
CA TYR A 266 22.63 -2.97 -3.00
C TYR A 266 24.01 -3.59 -3.20
N MET A 267 25.00 -2.99 -2.53
CA MET A 267 26.37 -3.48 -2.50
C MET A 267 27.03 -3.06 -1.19
N ALA A 268 27.54 -4.02 -0.43
CA ALA A 268 28.25 -3.76 0.81
C ALA A 268 29.63 -3.13 0.52
N LYS A 269 29.92 -2.02 1.20
CA LYS A 269 31.22 -1.32 1.21
C LYS A 269 32.01 -1.57 2.49
N ARG A 270 31.41 -2.23 3.47
CA ARG A 270 32.02 -2.52 4.78
C ARG A 270 31.73 -3.94 5.21
N VAL A 271 32.58 -4.49 6.08
CA VAL A 271 32.33 -5.79 6.72
C VAL A 271 31.22 -5.64 7.77
N LYS A 272 31.22 -4.53 8.51
CA LYS A 272 30.11 -4.12 9.39
C LYS A 272 29.37 -2.97 8.73
N GLU A 273 28.43 -3.30 7.85
CA GLU A 273 27.70 -2.30 7.08
C GLU A 273 26.55 -1.70 7.89
N SER A 274 26.29 -0.40 7.68
CA SER A 274 25.15 0.25 8.32
C SER A 274 23.82 -0.34 7.82
N PRO A 275 22.72 -0.26 8.62
CA PRO A 275 21.42 -0.71 8.17
C PRO A 275 21.00 -0.03 6.87
N VAL A 276 20.47 -0.82 5.94
CA VAL A 276 20.04 -0.37 4.61
C VAL A 276 18.55 -0.09 4.67
N LYS A 277 18.14 1.08 4.19
CA LYS A 277 16.72 1.45 4.10
C LYS A 277 16.21 1.19 2.69
N LEU A 278 15.23 0.30 2.54
CA LEU A 278 14.52 0.10 1.28
C LEU A 278 13.19 0.82 1.34
N HIS A 279 13.08 1.92 0.60
CA HIS A 279 11.83 2.66 0.47
C HIS A 279 10.91 1.96 -0.52
N LEU A 280 9.71 1.64 -0.07
CA LEU A 280 8.66 1.09 -0.91
C LEU A 280 7.97 2.23 -1.66
N ASP A 281 7.58 1.98 -2.91
CA ASP A 281 6.75 2.91 -3.70
C ASP A 281 5.25 2.75 -3.37
N VAL A 282 4.95 2.33 -2.13
CA VAL A 282 3.60 2.18 -1.62
C VAL A 282 3.52 2.80 -0.24
N ASP A 283 2.39 3.45 0.00
CA ASP A 283 2.02 3.93 1.31
C ASP A 283 1.42 2.77 2.10
N VAL A 284 2.14 2.31 3.12
CA VAL A 284 1.67 1.20 3.97
C VAL A 284 1.05 1.72 5.27
N THR A 285 1.06 3.04 5.47
CA THR A 285 0.53 3.72 6.66
C THR A 285 -0.78 4.49 6.37
N ASN A 286 -1.08 4.84 5.12
CA ASN A 286 -2.38 5.37 4.71
C ASN A 286 -3.14 4.33 3.88
N GLY A 287 -4.21 3.79 4.47
CA GLY A 287 -4.99 2.65 3.95
C GLY A 287 -5.84 2.89 2.69
N THR A 288 -5.37 3.67 1.71
CA THR A 288 -6.03 3.84 0.42
C THR A 288 -5.15 3.35 -0.73
N THR A 289 -5.45 2.15 -1.23
CA THR A 289 -5.03 1.73 -2.58
C THR A 289 -6.26 1.47 -3.45
N ALA A 290 -6.19 1.89 -4.72
CA ALA A 290 -7.23 1.64 -5.71
C ALA A 290 -7.15 0.18 -6.23
N GLN A 291 -8.26 -0.24 -6.84
CA GLN A 291 -8.70 -1.61 -7.10
C GLN A 291 -7.67 -2.54 -7.78
N ASN A 292 -6.93 -3.30 -6.96
CA ASN A 292 -6.64 -4.76 -7.04
C ASN A 292 -5.78 -5.20 -5.81
N GLU A 293 -6.30 -4.81 -4.64
CA GLU A 293 -6.11 -5.24 -3.24
C GLU A 293 -4.84 -6.00 -2.77
N PRO A 294 -3.97 -5.35 -1.98
CA PRO A 294 -3.35 -5.99 -0.82
C PRO A 294 -4.14 -5.64 0.45
N LYS A 295 -4.81 -6.64 1.04
CA LYS A 295 -5.32 -6.55 2.42
C LYS A 295 -4.16 -6.70 3.39
N ILE A 296 -3.62 -5.59 3.87
CA ILE A 296 -2.77 -5.57 5.06
C ILE A 296 -3.71 -5.66 6.26
N SER A 297 -3.84 -6.86 6.82
CA SER A 297 -4.63 -7.12 8.02
C SER A 297 -3.84 -6.70 9.27
N LYS A 298 -3.76 -5.40 9.53
CA LYS A 298 -3.83 -4.92 10.92
C LYS A 298 -4.36 -3.48 10.97
N PRO A 299 -5.38 -3.20 11.80
CA PRO A 299 -5.85 -1.85 12.07
C PRO A 299 -4.72 -0.98 12.60
N ILE A 300 -4.49 0.18 11.98
CA ILE A 300 -3.70 1.23 12.63
C ILE A 300 -4.53 1.66 13.83
N LYS A 301 -4.04 1.40 15.05
CA LYS A 301 -4.63 1.96 16.27
C LYS A 301 -4.37 3.46 16.25
N GLU A 302 -5.33 4.20 15.70
CA GLU A 302 -5.41 5.63 15.91
C GLU A 302 -5.59 5.88 17.42
N ASN A 303 -5.16 7.02 17.96
CA ASN A 303 -5.48 7.36 19.35
C ASN A 303 -6.87 8.00 19.41
N VAL A 304 -7.93 7.21 19.14
CA VAL A 304 -9.33 7.62 19.22
C VAL A 304 -9.72 7.78 20.67
N LYS A 305 -9.91 9.03 21.08
CA LYS A 305 -10.41 9.35 22.42
C LYS A 305 -11.92 9.41 22.44
N CYS A 306 -12.51 8.99 23.55
CA CYS A 306 -13.93 9.18 23.85
C CYS A 306 -14.22 10.67 23.95
N LYS A 307 -15.18 11.16 23.16
CA LYS A 307 -15.60 12.57 23.18
C LYS A 307 -16.25 13.02 24.50
N THR A 308 -16.66 12.07 25.35
CA THR A 308 -17.28 12.36 26.66
C THR A 308 -16.26 12.37 27.80
N CYS A 309 -15.46 11.31 27.93
CA CYS A 309 -14.56 11.13 29.08
C CYS A 309 -13.05 11.23 28.75
N GLY A 310 -12.68 11.43 27.47
CA GLY A 310 -11.30 11.56 27.02
C GLY A 310 -10.46 10.26 27.01
N LYS A 311 -11.00 9.14 27.49
CA LYS A 311 -10.33 7.83 27.49
C LYS A 311 -10.05 7.30 26.08
N SER A 312 -8.97 6.55 25.90
CA SER A 312 -8.62 5.99 24.59
C SER A 312 -9.46 4.74 24.29
N ILE A 313 -10.36 4.86 23.31
CA ILE A 313 -11.29 3.78 22.93
C ILE A 313 -10.54 2.61 22.25
N ASP A 314 -9.42 2.86 21.56
CA ASP A 314 -8.62 1.81 20.89
C ASP A 314 -7.80 0.96 21.85
N ILE A 315 -7.60 1.46 23.07
CA ILE A 315 -7.03 0.69 24.19
C ILE A 315 -8.15 -0.09 24.88
N ASP A 316 -9.32 0.53 25.01
CA ASP A 316 -10.50 -0.06 25.65
C ASP A 316 -11.11 -1.23 24.86
N ILE A 317 -10.90 -1.27 23.53
CA ILE A 317 -11.20 -2.40 22.63
C ILE A 317 -9.90 -3.06 22.18
N ASP A 318 -9.48 -4.07 22.94
CA ASP A 318 -8.48 -5.02 22.49
C ASP A 318 -9.12 -6.34 22.04
N ILE A 319 -8.28 -7.23 21.50
CA ILE A 319 -8.75 -8.50 20.97
C ILE A 319 -9.36 -9.39 22.05
N ASP A 320 -8.91 -9.27 23.30
CA ASP A 320 -9.44 -10.05 24.42
C ASP A 320 -10.87 -9.62 24.75
N PHE A 321 -11.13 -8.31 24.77
CA PHE A 321 -12.49 -7.79 24.91
C PHE A 321 -13.39 -8.25 23.75
N ILE A 322 -12.92 -8.17 22.50
CA ILE A 322 -13.70 -8.64 21.35
C ILE A 322 -13.98 -10.14 21.42
N LYS A 323 -12.99 -10.97 21.76
CA LYS A 323 -13.19 -12.43 21.93
C LYS A 323 -14.18 -12.75 23.03
N ASP A 324 -14.21 -11.95 24.10
CA ASP A 324 -15.14 -12.13 25.20
C ASP A 324 -16.59 -11.75 24.85
N ILE A 325 -16.82 -10.76 23.98
CA ILE A 325 -18.18 -10.37 23.53
C ILE A 325 -18.65 -11.07 22.25
N ALA A 326 -17.71 -11.54 21.42
CA ALA A 326 -17.96 -12.14 20.12
C ALA A 326 -17.25 -13.50 19.94
N PRO A 327 -17.38 -14.45 20.89
CA PRO A 327 -16.58 -15.68 20.87
C PRO A 327 -16.86 -16.59 19.67
N GLN A 328 -18.06 -16.50 19.08
CA GLN A 328 -18.48 -17.30 17.92
C GLN A 328 -18.17 -16.63 16.58
N ALA A 329 -17.74 -15.36 16.59
CA ALA A 329 -17.37 -14.66 15.37
C ALA A 329 -16.10 -15.28 14.75
N LYS A 330 -16.03 -15.28 13.43
CA LYS A 330 -14.80 -15.67 12.74
C LYS A 330 -13.66 -14.76 13.16
N GLU A 331 -12.45 -15.31 13.31
CA GLU A 331 -11.27 -14.56 13.76
C GLU A 331 -11.01 -13.30 12.91
N ASN A 332 -11.16 -13.41 11.58
CA ASN A 332 -11.00 -12.26 10.70
C ASN A 332 -12.06 -11.16 10.93
N PHE A 333 -13.26 -11.49 11.41
CA PHE A 333 -14.28 -10.50 11.78
C PHE A 333 -14.03 -9.92 13.17
N GLN A 334 -13.58 -10.74 14.13
CA GLN A 334 -13.10 -10.24 15.43
C GLN A 334 -11.98 -9.20 15.26
N ASN A 335 -11.01 -9.49 14.40
CA ASN A 335 -9.95 -8.55 14.06
C ASN A 335 -10.47 -7.29 13.35
N ALA A 336 -11.49 -7.42 12.50
CA ALA A 336 -12.11 -6.27 11.87
C ALA A 336 -12.84 -5.37 12.87
N LEU A 337 -13.50 -5.93 13.90
CA LEU A 337 -14.18 -5.14 14.95
C LEU A 337 -13.24 -4.21 15.72
N LEU A 338 -11.93 -4.48 15.73
CA LEU A 338 -10.92 -3.57 16.27
C LEU A 338 -10.84 -2.23 15.50
N LEU A 339 -11.36 -2.14 14.27
CA LEU A 339 -11.47 -0.89 13.49
C LEU A 339 -12.69 -0.05 13.85
N LEU A 340 -13.61 -0.57 14.67
CA LEU A 340 -14.83 0.14 15.03
C LEU A 340 -14.54 1.56 15.57
N PRO A 341 -13.56 1.77 16.48
CA PRO A 341 -13.25 3.12 16.97
C PRO A 341 -12.77 4.09 15.88
N THR A 342 -11.95 3.63 14.93
CA THR A 342 -11.52 4.43 13.77
C THR A 342 -12.70 4.94 12.96
N PHE A 343 -13.66 4.07 12.63
CA PHE A 343 -14.87 4.50 11.93
C PHE A 343 -15.75 5.38 12.82
N MET A 344 -15.86 5.11 14.11
CA MET A 344 -16.61 5.97 15.04
C MET A 344 -16.04 7.39 15.07
N ARG A 345 -14.70 7.54 15.03
CA ARG A 345 -14.04 8.83 14.92
C ARG A 345 -14.37 9.53 13.59
N LYS A 346 -14.27 8.80 12.47
CA LYS A 346 -14.60 9.31 11.13
C LYS A 346 -15.99 9.95 11.05
N TYR A 347 -16.96 9.42 11.80
CA TYR A 347 -18.34 9.92 11.82
C TYR A 347 -18.71 10.72 13.09
N GLU A 348 -17.73 11.04 13.94
CA GLU A 348 -17.91 11.80 15.18
C GLU A 348 -18.90 11.16 16.17
N VAL A 349 -18.95 9.83 16.18
CA VAL A 349 -19.75 9.00 17.10
C VAL A 349 -18.86 8.21 18.07
N ASN A 350 -17.68 8.77 18.39
CA ASN A 350 -16.66 8.18 19.25
C ASN A 350 -16.91 8.44 20.74
N SER A 351 -18.06 8.04 21.31
CA SER A 351 -18.24 7.97 22.77
C SER A 351 -18.30 6.52 23.27
N CYS A 352 -17.98 6.26 24.54
CA CYS A 352 -18.15 4.92 25.13
C CYS A 352 -19.62 4.45 25.08
N ARG A 353 -20.58 5.40 25.15
CA ARG A 353 -22.01 5.13 25.06
C ARG A 353 -22.39 4.66 23.65
N ASP A 354 -21.88 5.33 22.63
CA ASP A 354 -22.05 4.92 21.22
C ASP A 354 -21.46 3.52 21.03
N LEU A 355 -20.25 3.29 21.51
CA LEU A 355 -19.53 2.03 21.32
C LEU A 355 -20.34 0.82 21.81
N VAL A 356 -20.74 0.88 23.07
CA VAL A 356 -21.46 -0.22 23.73
C VAL A 356 -22.81 -0.45 23.04
N ASN A 357 -23.51 0.60 22.66
CA ASN A 357 -24.80 0.47 21.99
C ASN A 357 -24.66 -0.07 20.56
N ILE A 358 -23.66 0.36 19.79
CA ILE A 358 -23.37 -0.18 18.45
C ILE A 358 -23.07 -1.67 18.54
N LEU A 359 -22.19 -2.08 19.46
CA LEU A 359 -21.84 -3.49 19.65
C LEU A 359 -23.05 -4.31 20.10
N ALA A 360 -23.89 -3.79 20.98
CA ALA A 360 -25.09 -4.50 21.45
C ALA A 360 -26.13 -4.71 20.35
N GLN A 361 -26.41 -3.67 19.56
CA GLN A 361 -27.32 -3.79 18.42
C GLN A 361 -26.71 -4.70 17.35
N GLY A 362 -25.42 -4.51 17.04
CA GLY A 362 -24.70 -5.32 16.07
C GLY A 362 -24.67 -6.79 16.44
N GLN A 363 -24.47 -7.14 17.72
CA GLN A 363 -24.52 -8.52 18.19
C GLN A 363 -25.85 -9.20 17.82
N ILE A 364 -26.98 -8.50 17.98
CA ILE A 364 -28.30 -9.09 17.71
C ILE A 364 -28.61 -9.13 16.22
N GLU A 365 -28.28 -8.06 15.47
CA GLU A 365 -28.48 -8.03 14.01
C GLU A 365 -27.68 -9.14 13.32
N THR A 366 -26.45 -9.38 13.77
CA THR A 366 -25.51 -10.29 13.10
C THR A 366 -25.50 -11.73 13.64
N GLU A 367 -26.51 -12.11 14.42
CA GLU A 367 -26.59 -13.41 15.11
C GLU A 367 -25.29 -13.74 15.88
N ASN A 368 -24.95 -12.89 16.85
CA ASN A 368 -23.69 -12.94 17.61
C ASN A 368 -22.44 -12.80 16.73
N PHE A 369 -22.45 -11.86 15.78
CA PHE A 369 -21.32 -11.54 14.91
C PHE A 369 -20.91 -12.71 13.97
N THR A 370 -21.84 -13.61 13.68
CA THR A 370 -21.60 -14.79 12.82
C THR A 370 -22.14 -14.61 11.40
N LYS A 371 -23.11 -13.71 11.19
CA LYS A 371 -23.74 -13.45 9.89
C LYS A 371 -23.83 -11.96 9.62
N LEU A 372 -23.38 -11.53 8.44
CA LEU A 372 -23.46 -10.14 7.97
C LEU A 372 -24.48 -9.96 6.84
N ARG A 373 -25.37 -10.93 6.66
CA ARG A 373 -26.38 -10.97 5.62
C ARG A 373 -27.63 -11.61 6.19
N GLU A 374 -28.77 -10.96 5.95
CA GLU A 374 -30.08 -11.51 6.22
C GLU A 374 -30.35 -12.79 5.40
N GLY A 375 -30.80 -13.84 6.08
CA GLY A 375 -31.27 -15.07 5.43
C GLY A 375 -32.71 -14.94 4.97
N LEU A 376 -32.97 -15.16 3.68
CA LEU A 376 -34.30 -15.11 3.05
C LEU A 376 -34.72 -16.47 2.48
N ASN A 377 -34.13 -17.56 2.99
CA ASN A 377 -34.43 -18.90 2.52
C ASN A 377 -35.73 -19.46 3.14
N TYR A 378 -36.87 -19.02 2.62
CA TYR A 378 -38.19 -19.46 3.07
C TYR A 378 -38.60 -20.76 2.37
N THR A 379 -38.36 -21.90 3.01
CA THR A 379 -38.61 -23.22 2.38
C THR A 379 -40.06 -23.66 2.46
N LYS A 380 -40.48 -24.46 1.47
CA LYS A 380 -41.79 -25.13 1.46
C LYS A 380 -42.01 -25.98 2.72
N LYS A 381 -40.95 -26.61 3.25
CA LYS A 381 -40.98 -27.42 4.48
C LYS A 381 -41.34 -26.59 5.72
N THR A 382 -40.73 -25.41 5.88
CA THR A 382 -40.93 -24.56 7.05
C THR A 382 -42.27 -23.82 6.99
N PHE A 383 -42.61 -23.27 5.82
CA PHE A 383 -43.78 -22.39 5.67
C PHE A 383 -45.06 -23.14 5.29
N LYS A 384 -44.98 -24.36 4.76
CA LYS A 384 -46.08 -25.28 4.39
C LYS A 384 -47.07 -24.76 3.33
N LEU A 385 -47.29 -23.46 3.24
CA LEU A 385 -48.23 -22.77 2.35
C LEU A 385 -47.61 -21.47 1.80
N PRO A 386 -47.85 -21.11 0.52
CA PRO A 386 -47.32 -19.89 -0.07
C PRO A 386 -47.84 -18.61 0.59
N GLU A 387 -49.05 -18.62 1.15
CA GLU A 387 -49.65 -17.49 1.85
C GLU A 387 -48.80 -17.05 3.04
N ARG A 388 -48.15 -17.99 3.72
CA ARG A 388 -47.30 -17.69 4.87
C ARG A 388 -46.00 -17.01 4.45
N ILE A 389 -45.49 -17.31 3.26
CA ILE A 389 -44.34 -16.61 2.68
C ILE A 389 -44.78 -15.21 2.22
N TYR A 390 -45.94 -15.12 1.54
CA TYR A 390 -46.53 -13.85 1.12
C TYR A 390 -46.76 -12.87 2.30
N SER A 391 -47.23 -13.37 3.44
CA SER A 391 -47.55 -12.54 4.61
C SER A 391 -46.34 -11.93 5.32
N ILE A 392 -45.11 -12.38 5.01
CA ILE A 392 -43.88 -11.85 5.64
C ILE A 392 -43.68 -10.37 5.28
N SER A 393 -43.87 -10.03 4.01
CA SER A 393 -43.69 -8.67 3.52
C SER A 393 -44.60 -8.39 2.31
N PRO A 394 -45.92 -8.36 2.50
CA PRO A 394 -46.89 -8.27 1.40
C PRO A 394 -46.68 -7.02 0.55
N THR A 395 -46.31 -5.90 1.17
CA THR A 395 -46.01 -4.64 0.45
C THR A 395 -44.81 -4.79 -0.47
N ALA A 396 -43.69 -5.32 0.03
CA ALA A 396 -42.47 -5.49 -0.77
C ALA A 396 -42.65 -6.54 -1.87
N ILE A 397 -43.37 -7.63 -1.58
CA ILE A 397 -43.68 -8.68 -2.55
C ILE A 397 -44.54 -8.15 -3.69
N ASN A 398 -45.59 -7.38 -3.39
CA ASN A 398 -46.44 -6.80 -4.43
C ASN A 398 -45.67 -5.78 -5.27
N ALA A 399 -44.85 -4.93 -4.64
CA ALA A 399 -43.97 -4.04 -5.38
C ALA A 399 -43.01 -4.81 -6.31
N GLY A 400 -42.53 -5.99 -5.90
CA GLY A 400 -41.74 -6.88 -6.75
C GLY A 400 -42.49 -7.39 -7.98
N PHE A 401 -43.77 -7.75 -7.84
CA PHE A 401 -44.62 -8.14 -8.97
C PHE A 401 -44.83 -6.98 -9.94
N GLU A 402 -45.13 -5.78 -9.45
CA GLU A 402 -45.29 -4.58 -10.29
C GLU A 402 -44.04 -4.32 -11.13
N ARG A 403 -42.86 -4.26 -10.48
CA ARG A 403 -41.59 -3.99 -11.15
C ARG A 403 -41.20 -5.02 -12.21
N ARG A 404 -41.72 -6.25 -12.09
CA ARG A 404 -41.44 -7.36 -13.01
C ARG A 404 -42.52 -7.52 -14.08
N GLY A 405 -43.42 -6.55 -14.23
CA GLY A 405 -44.50 -6.59 -15.23
C GLY A 405 -45.63 -7.57 -14.89
N MET A 406 -45.67 -8.06 -13.66
CA MET A 406 -46.64 -9.05 -13.18
C MET A 406 -47.69 -8.43 -12.23
N GLY A 407 -47.84 -7.10 -12.23
CA GLY A 407 -48.77 -6.39 -11.33
C GLY A 407 -50.22 -6.86 -11.45
N LYS A 408 -50.63 -7.23 -12.68
CA LYS A 408 -51.97 -7.72 -13.01
C LYS A 408 -52.23 -9.18 -12.60
N TYR A 409 -51.26 -9.88 -12.03
CA TYR A 409 -51.47 -11.26 -11.56
C TYR A 409 -52.56 -11.31 -10.49
N THR A 410 -53.47 -12.28 -10.61
CA THR A 410 -54.44 -12.58 -9.57
C THR A 410 -53.73 -13.04 -8.29
N ARG A 411 -54.44 -13.03 -7.16
CA ARG A 411 -53.89 -13.51 -5.88
C ARG A 411 -53.35 -14.94 -6.00
N GLN A 412 -54.09 -15.83 -6.68
CA GLN A 412 -53.67 -17.22 -6.88
C GLN A 412 -52.38 -17.30 -7.71
N GLN A 413 -52.31 -16.58 -8.84
CA GLN A 413 -51.11 -16.54 -9.68
C GLN A 413 -49.87 -16.01 -8.93
N LYS A 414 -50.04 -15.03 -8.03
CA LYS A 414 -48.96 -14.54 -7.16
C LYS A 414 -48.50 -15.60 -6.17
N LEU A 415 -49.43 -16.34 -5.55
CA LEU A 415 -49.11 -17.42 -4.62
C LEU A 415 -48.37 -18.57 -5.32
N ASP A 416 -48.84 -18.96 -6.51
CA ASP A 416 -48.20 -19.98 -7.34
C ASP A 416 -46.77 -19.53 -7.72
N TYR A 417 -46.61 -18.29 -8.18
CA TYR A 417 -45.29 -17.75 -8.50
C TYR A 417 -44.34 -17.74 -7.29
N ILE A 418 -44.83 -17.32 -6.12
CA ILE A 418 -44.04 -17.35 -4.87
C ILE A 418 -43.61 -18.78 -4.58
N TRP A 419 -44.53 -19.74 -4.69
CA TRP A 419 -44.26 -21.14 -4.40
C TRP A 419 -43.23 -21.75 -5.34
N ASP A 420 -43.31 -21.44 -6.63
CA ASP A 420 -42.49 -22.12 -7.64
C ASP A 420 -41.15 -21.43 -7.87
N ASN A 421 -41.07 -20.11 -7.67
CA ASN A 421 -39.88 -19.33 -8.03
C ASN A 421 -39.14 -18.75 -6.83
N LEU A 422 -39.83 -18.50 -5.71
CA LEU A 422 -39.25 -17.80 -4.56
C LEU A 422 -39.03 -18.71 -3.34
N ALA A 423 -39.93 -19.68 -3.11
CA ALA A 423 -39.82 -20.59 -1.97
C ALA A 423 -38.55 -21.46 -2.10
N GLY A 424 -37.71 -21.45 -1.06
CA GLY A 424 -36.42 -22.15 -1.05
C GLY A 424 -35.32 -21.46 -1.87
N ASN A 425 -35.59 -20.31 -2.49
CA ASN A 425 -34.65 -19.61 -3.36
C ASN A 425 -34.29 -18.22 -2.78
N ASP A 426 -33.26 -18.21 -1.93
CA ASP A 426 -32.77 -17.02 -1.22
C ASP A 426 -32.45 -15.84 -2.15
N ALA A 427 -31.84 -16.10 -3.32
CA ALA A 427 -31.46 -15.06 -4.27
C ALA A 427 -32.70 -14.49 -4.99
N ALA A 428 -33.57 -15.36 -5.53
CA ALA A 428 -34.78 -14.92 -6.22
C ALA A 428 -35.70 -14.14 -5.29
N TYR A 429 -35.87 -14.59 -4.04
CA TYR A 429 -36.63 -13.87 -3.03
C TYR A 429 -36.04 -12.48 -2.77
N GLY A 430 -34.71 -12.38 -2.59
CA GLY A 430 -34.02 -11.10 -2.39
C GLY A 430 -34.16 -10.14 -3.58
N PHE A 431 -33.99 -10.60 -4.82
CA PHE A 431 -34.19 -9.77 -6.01
C PHE A 431 -35.64 -9.31 -6.15
N HIS A 432 -36.59 -10.19 -5.84
CA HIS A 432 -38.02 -9.87 -5.90
C HIS A 432 -38.38 -8.78 -4.88
N LEU A 433 -37.89 -8.86 -3.65
CA LEU A 433 -38.22 -7.90 -2.61
C LEU A 433 -37.45 -6.59 -2.75
N TYR A 434 -36.12 -6.66 -2.90
CA TYR A 434 -35.23 -5.51 -2.71
C TYR A 434 -34.70 -4.88 -3.99
N GLY A 435 -34.98 -5.48 -5.17
CA GLY A 435 -34.70 -4.85 -6.46
C GLY A 435 -35.46 -3.55 -6.68
N ASN A 436 -35.06 -2.79 -7.69
CA ASN A 436 -35.78 -1.58 -8.14
C ASN A 436 -35.82 -1.51 -9.67
N GLU A 437 -36.56 -0.56 -10.24
CA GLU A 437 -36.72 -0.44 -11.70
C GLU A 437 -35.39 -0.33 -12.45
N LYS A 438 -34.43 0.41 -11.90
CA LYS A 438 -33.10 0.57 -12.49
C LYS A 438 -32.23 -0.69 -12.33
N TYR A 439 -32.41 -1.42 -11.22
CA TYR A 439 -31.63 -2.60 -10.87
C TYR A 439 -32.55 -3.75 -10.38
N PRO A 440 -33.34 -4.38 -11.26
CA PRO A 440 -34.38 -5.33 -10.86
C PRO A 440 -33.84 -6.67 -10.34
N ASN A 441 -32.57 -6.96 -10.66
CA ASN A 441 -31.84 -8.16 -10.23
C ASN A 441 -30.69 -7.80 -9.27
N ARG A 442 -30.78 -6.66 -8.58
CA ARG A 442 -29.93 -6.37 -7.44
C ARG A 442 -30.72 -6.51 -6.17
N ASP A 443 -30.05 -7.02 -5.15
CA ASP A 443 -30.65 -7.33 -3.88
C ASP A 443 -30.01 -6.43 -2.82
N TYR A 444 -30.82 -5.50 -2.30
CA TYR A 444 -30.45 -4.55 -1.25
C TYR A 444 -31.05 -4.95 0.11
N ARG A 445 -31.12 -6.26 0.43
CA ARG A 445 -31.49 -6.75 1.76
C ARG A 445 -30.53 -6.29 2.86
N GLY A 446 -30.87 -6.59 4.11
CA GLY A 446 -30.04 -6.30 5.27
C GLY A 446 -28.64 -6.92 5.18
N ARG A 447 -27.60 -6.08 5.23
CA ARG A 447 -26.19 -6.50 5.31
C ARG A 447 -25.35 -5.61 6.23
N GLY A 448 -24.20 -6.15 6.64
CA GLY A 448 -23.21 -5.45 7.46
C GLY A 448 -23.56 -5.43 8.95
N LEU A 449 -22.80 -4.68 9.75
CA LEU A 449 -22.86 -4.75 11.22
C LEU A 449 -24.24 -4.40 11.80
N LEU A 450 -24.95 -3.44 11.20
CA LEU A 450 -26.31 -3.03 11.62
C LEU A 450 -27.36 -3.26 10.53
N HIS A 451 -27.13 -4.23 9.64
CA HIS A 451 -28.08 -4.64 8.59
C HIS A 451 -28.72 -3.49 7.79
N MET A 452 -27.88 -2.68 7.13
CA MET A 452 -28.39 -1.65 6.22
C MET A 452 -29.21 -2.29 5.09
N THR A 453 -30.42 -1.76 4.87
CA THR A 453 -31.45 -2.35 4.02
C THR A 453 -32.05 -1.29 3.08
N HIS A 454 -32.63 -1.74 1.97
CA HIS A 454 -33.26 -0.97 0.90
C HIS A 454 -32.30 -0.15 0.04
N PHE A 455 -32.67 0.00 -1.24
CA PHE A 455 -31.87 0.76 -2.20
C PHE A 455 -31.57 2.20 -1.77
N SER A 456 -32.52 2.88 -1.14
CA SER A 456 -32.32 4.26 -0.63
C SER A 456 -31.19 4.31 0.41
N GLY A 457 -31.18 3.38 1.37
CA GLY A 457 -30.10 3.30 2.38
C GLY A 457 -28.73 3.09 1.73
N TYR A 458 -28.61 2.13 0.82
CA TYR A 458 -27.36 1.88 0.09
C TYR A 458 -26.93 3.08 -0.76
N LYS A 459 -27.88 3.77 -1.42
CA LYS A 459 -27.63 4.95 -2.25
C LYS A 459 -27.12 6.12 -1.42
N ASP A 460 -27.77 6.42 -0.29
CA ASP A 460 -27.40 7.53 0.57
C ASP A 460 -26.05 7.27 1.24
N CYS A 461 -25.80 6.04 1.68
CA CYS A 461 -24.51 5.63 2.22
C CYS A 461 -23.41 5.71 1.16
N ALA A 462 -23.63 5.19 -0.05
CA ALA A 462 -22.65 5.28 -1.14
C ALA A 462 -22.30 6.74 -1.48
N LYS A 463 -23.31 7.62 -1.52
CA LYS A 463 -23.10 9.05 -1.75
C LYS A 463 -22.25 9.70 -0.67
N SER A 464 -22.47 9.33 0.59
CA SER A 464 -21.76 9.91 1.75
C SER A 464 -20.34 9.35 1.94
N THR A 465 -20.09 8.11 1.51
CA THR A 465 -18.84 7.39 1.81
C THR A 465 -17.92 7.23 0.60
N GLY A 466 -18.46 7.36 -0.62
CA GLY A 466 -17.74 7.06 -1.86
C GLY A 466 -17.65 5.57 -2.18
N LEU A 467 -18.27 4.70 -1.37
CA LEU A 467 -18.23 3.25 -1.57
C LEU A 467 -19.11 2.81 -2.76
N ASP A 468 -18.63 1.85 -3.55
CA ASP A 468 -19.36 1.28 -4.70
C ASP A 468 -20.43 0.23 -4.30
N ILE A 469 -21.16 0.49 -3.21
CA ILE A 469 -22.12 -0.45 -2.62
C ILE A 469 -23.50 -0.42 -3.31
N VAL A 470 -23.76 0.61 -4.12
CA VAL A 470 -24.91 0.62 -5.04
C VAL A 470 -24.71 -0.42 -6.14
N ASN A 471 -23.50 -0.54 -6.68
CA ASN A 471 -23.20 -1.53 -7.72
C ASN A 471 -22.86 -2.90 -7.18
N LYS A 472 -22.22 -2.96 -6.01
CA LYS A 472 -21.77 -4.20 -5.37
C LYS A 472 -22.29 -4.25 -3.92
N PRO A 473 -23.59 -4.47 -3.70
CA PRO A 473 -24.16 -4.49 -2.34
C PRO A 473 -23.58 -5.61 -1.47
N THR A 474 -23.06 -6.69 -2.08
CA THR A 474 -22.37 -7.79 -1.39
C THR A 474 -21.08 -7.36 -0.69
N LEU A 475 -20.54 -6.17 -0.95
CA LEU A 475 -19.38 -5.66 -0.20
C LEU A 475 -19.65 -5.55 1.31
N LEU A 476 -20.90 -5.32 1.73
CA LEU A 476 -21.26 -5.26 3.14
C LEU A 476 -21.23 -6.63 3.86
N GLU A 477 -21.22 -7.74 3.11
CA GLU A 477 -21.09 -9.09 3.68
C GLU A 477 -19.70 -9.70 3.45
N THR A 478 -18.98 -9.30 2.39
CA THR A 478 -17.66 -9.87 2.04
C THR A 478 -16.46 -9.01 2.45
N ASN A 479 -16.66 -7.72 2.72
CA ASN A 479 -15.62 -6.82 3.18
C ASN A 479 -15.99 -6.27 4.56
N TYR A 480 -15.31 -6.76 5.60
CA TYR A 480 -15.64 -6.43 6.98
C TYR A 480 -15.39 -4.98 7.35
N ASN A 481 -14.43 -4.31 6.71
CA ASN A 481 -14.22 -2.87 6.93
C ASN A 481 -15.44 -2.10 6.45
N ILE A 482 -15.96 -2.44 5.27
CA ILE A 482 -17.20 -1.85 4.72
C ILE A 482 -18.39 -2.22 5.61
N ALA A 483 -18.48 -3.47 6.10
CA ALA A 483 -19.55 -3.92 7.00
C ALA A 483 -19.62 -3.07 8.28
N ILE A 484 -18.46 -2.73 8.86
CA ILE A 484 -18.36 -1.92 10.07
C ILE A 484 -18.61 -0.45 9.75
N GLU A 485 -17.95 0.11 8.72
CA GLU A 485 -18.10 1.50 8.30
C GLU A 485 -19.55 1.86 8.03
N THR A 486 -20.25 1.02 7.26
CA THR A 486 -21.66 1.24 6.92
C THR A 486 -22.57 1.14 8.14
N GLY A 487 -22.24 0.30 9.13
CA GLY A 487 -22.93 0.25 10.42
C GLY A 487 -22.76 1.55 11.23
N VAL A 488 -21.53 2.06 11.32
CA VAL A 488 -21.27 3.34 12.01
C VAL A 488 -21.89 4.53 11.27
N TRP A 489 -21.85 4.52 9.93
CA TRP A 489 -22.54 5.51 9.12
C TRP A 489 -24.06 5.49 9.38
N PHE A 490 -24.67 4.29 9.44
CA PHE A 490 -26.07 4.15 9.77
C PHE A 490 -26.37 4.71 11.16
N TRP A 491 -25.54 4.39 12.16
CA TRP A 491 -25.65 4.89 13.53
C TRP A 491 -25.71 6.43 13.57
N LYS A 492 -24.81 7.09 12.84
CA LYS A 492 -24.74 8.55 12.75
C LYS A 492 -25.93 9.17 12.02
N ASN A 493 -26.40 8.55 10.93
CA ASN A 493 -27.28 9.21 9.98
C ASN A 493 -28.76 8.81 10.08
N LYS A 494 -29.08 7.74 10.81
CA LYS A 494 -30.46 7.28 10.95
C LYS A 494 -31.34 8.39 11.54
N LYS A 495 -32.42 8.72 10.83
CA LYS A 495 -33.39 9.77 11.21
C LYS A 495 -32.68 11.07 11.65
N ASN A 496 -31.71 11.53 10.85
CA ASN A 496 -30.94 12.75 11.11
C ASN A 496 -30.17 12.73 12.45
N GLY A 497 -29.70 11.56 12.88
CA GLY A 497 -28.88 11.40 14.08
C GLY A 497 -29.65 11.19 15.37
N GLU A 498 -30.92 10.81 15.30
CA GLU A 498 -31.77 10.54 16.48
C GLU A 498 -31.17 9.45 17.39
N ILE A 499 -30.55 8.41 16.82
CA ILE A 499 -29.84 7.38 17.59
C ILE A 499 -28.72 7.98 18.44
N LEU A 500 -27.95 8.93 17.90
CA LEU A 500 -26.84 9.56 18.60
C LEU A 500 -27.32 10.36 19.81
N ILE A 501 -28.46 11.05 19.68
CA ILE A 501 -29.08 11.81 20.77
C ILE A 501 -29.49 10.86 21.90
N LEU A 502 -30.18 9.77 21.56
CA LEU A 502 -30.62 8.76 22.53
C LEU A 502 -29.43 8.11 23.26
N ALA A 503 -28.39 7.72 22.53
CA ALA A 503 -27.19 7.11 23.10
C ALA A 503 -26.45 8.09 24.03
N ALA A 504 -26.42 9.38 23.70
CA ALA A 504 -25.82 10.40 24.54
C ALA A 504 -26.55 10.56 25.89
N SER A 505 -27.85 10.24 25.98
CA SER A 505 -28.63 10.29 27.22
C SER A 505 -28.39 9.09 28.15
N GLU A 506 -27.54 8.14 27.79
CA GLU A 506 -27.18 7.04 28.70
C GLU A 506 -26.52 7.52 29.99
N SER A 507 -26.79 6.83 31.09
CA SER A 507 -26.04 7.03 32.32
C SER A 507 -24.61 6.48 32.18
N ILE A 508 -23.76 6.77 33.16
CA ILE A 508 -22.40 6.19 33.23
C ILE A 508 -22.38 4.65 33.30
N LYS A 509 -23.52 4.01 33.57
CA LYS A 509 -23.69 2.54 33.59
C LYS A 509 -24.06 1.94 32.22
N ILE A 510 -24.49 2.77 31.25
CA ILE A 510 -24.83 2.38 29.87
C ILE A 510 -25.78 1.17 29.80
N ASN A 511 -26.82 1.17 30.65
CA ASN A 511 -27.68 0.00 30.87
C ASN A 511 -29.20 0.32 30.82
N SER A 512 -29.60 1.48 30.29
CA SER A 512 -31.01 1.92 30.27
C SER A 512 -31.88 1.09 29.33
N ASP A 513 -32.88 0.37 29.83
CA ASP A 513 -33.79 -0.41 28.97
C ASP A 513 -34.67 0.48 28.08
N SER A 514 -35.06 1.66 28.55
CA SER A 514 -35.85 2.63 27.78
C SER A 514 -35.08 3.11 26.54
N ILE A 515 -33.81 3.49 26.71
CA ILE A 515 -32.95 3.90 25.59
C ILE A 515 -32.74 2.75 24.61
N THR A 516 -32.54 1.51 25.09
CA THR A 516 -32.45 0.33 24.21
C THR A 516 -33.71 0.15 23.39
N THR A 517 -34.90 0.32 23.98
CA THR A 517 -36.18 0.22 23.25
C THR A 517 -36.25 1.24 22.12
N SER A 518 -36.01 2.52 22.40
CA SER A 518 -36.06 3.58 21.38
C SER A 518 -35.04 3.36 20.26
N ILE A 519 -33.80 2.98 20.58
CA ILE A 519 -32.78 2.66 19.57
C ILE A 519 -33.20 1.43 18.75
N THR A 520 -33.81 0.41 19.38
CA THR A 520 -34.25 -0.81 18.68
C THR A 520 -35.33 -0.51 17.65
N HIS A 521 -36.30 0.36 17.98
CA HIS A 521 -37.31 0.80 17.00
C HIS A 521 -36.68 1.50 15.80
N LEU A 522 -35.60 2.28 16.00
CA LEU A 522 -34.88 2.93 14.90
C LEU A 522 -34.08 1.92 14.07
N VAL A 523 -33.36 1.00 14.71
CA VAL A 523 -32.51 0.00 14.03
C VAL A 523 -33.37 -1.01 13.25
N ASN A 524 -34.36 -1.61 13.90
CA ASN A 524 -35.11 -2.74 13.37
C ASN A 524 -36.49 -2.36 12.78
N GLY A 525 -37.00 -1.16 13.07
CA GLY A 525 -38.36 -0.75 12.68
C GLY A 525 -39.46 -1.34 13.57
N GLY A 526 -39.11 -1.99 14.68
CA GLY A 526 -40.02 -2.66 15.59
C GLY A 526 -39.30 -3.22 16.82
N GLU A 527 -39.90 -4.19 17.51
CA GLU A 527 -39.40 -4.75 18.79
C GLU A 527 -38.75 -6.13 18.64
N MET A 528 -38.40 -6.54 17.42
CA MET A 528 -37.83 -7.86 17.20
C MET A 528 -36.54 -8.04 17.99
N LYS A 529 -36.53 -9.11 18.80
CA LYS A 529 -35.45 -9.45 19.73
C LYS A 529 -35.11 -8.36 20.76
N LEU A 530 -36.08 -7.53 21.16
CA LEU A 530 -35.86 -6.43 22.10
C LEU A 530 -35.33 -6.90 23.46
N ALA A 531 -35.83 -8.02 23.99
CA ALA A 531 -35.37 -8.57 25.25
C ALA A 531 -33.89 -8.98 25.18
N GLU A 532 -33.48 -9.64 24.10
CA GLU A 532 -32.10 -10.04 23.85
C GLU A 532 -31.19 -8.82 23.68
N ARG A 533 -31.63 -7.75 23.01
CA ARG A 533 -30.87 -6.49 22.89
C ARG A 533 -30.60 -5.84 24.24
N LYS A 534 -31.59 -5.85 25.15
CA LYS A 534 -31.43 -5.33 26.52
C LYS A 534 -30.40 -6.15 27.30
N VAL A 535 -30.45 -7.48 27.20
CA VAL A 535 -29.47 -8.38 27.84
C VAL A 535 -28.07 -8.18 27.24
N ALA A 536 -27.94 -8.14 25.92
CA ALA A 536 -26.69 -7.91 25.21
C ALA A 536 -26.02 -6.61 25.65
N LYS A 537 -26.77 -5.50 25.68
CA LYS A 537 -26.24 -4.20 26.12
C LYS A 537 -25.73 -4.25 27.55
N LYS A 538 -26.52 -4.78 28.49
CA LYS A 538 -26.11 -4.91 29.91
C LYS A 538 -24.84 -5.75 30.06
N ASN A 539 -24.71 -6.82 29.26
CA ASN A 539 -23.54 -7.68 29.29
C ASN A 539 -22.29 -6.99 28.75
N ILE A 540 -22.38 -6.36 27.59
CA ILE A 540 -21.26 -5.62 26.98
C ILE A 540 -20.86 -4.43 27.85
N ALA A 541 -21.83 -3.67 28.37
CA ALA A 541 -21.58 -2.54 29.27
C ALA A 541 -20.81 -2.98 30.53
N ARG A 542 -21.23 -4.09 31.18
CA ARG A 542 -20.55 -4.61 32.37
C ARG A 542 -19.10 -5.01 32.07
N LYS A 543 -18.87 -5.74 30.97
CA LYS A 543 -17.53 -6.16 30.55
C LYS A 543 -16.65 -4.94 30.23
N PHE A 544 -17.19 -3.98 29.49
CA PHE A 544 -16.51 -2.74 29.15
C PHE A 544 -16.13 -1.94 30.39
N ILE A 545 -17.07 -1.71 31.31
CA ILE A 545 -16.84 -0.94 32.54
C ILE A 545 -15.88 -1.67 33.49
N SER A 546 -15.96 -2.99 33.60
CA SER A 546 -15.04 -3.77 34.43
C SER A 546 -13.60 -3.65 33.97
N LYS A 547 -13.38 -3.55 32.65
CA LYS A 547 -12.05 -3.42 32.05
C LYS A 547 -11.55 -1.97 32.07
N ASN A 548 -12.41 -1.02 31.73
CA ASN A 548 -12.02 0.34 31.34
C ASN A 548 -12.49 1.42 32.33
N GLY A 549 -13.23 1.02 33.37
CA GLY A 549 -13.92 1.91 34.29
C GLY A 549 -15.12 2.63 33.66
N THR A 550 -15.84 3.41 34.45
CA THR A 550 -17.01 4.16 33.97
C THR A 550 -16.62 5.32 33.05
N CYS A 551 -17.50 5.66 32.10
CA CYS A 551 -17.37 6.85 31.26
C CYS A 551 -17.92 8.06 32.03
N LYS A 552 -17.07 8.67 32.87
CA LYS A 552 -17.39 9.87 33.65
C LYS A 552 -17.26 11.14 32.83
#